data_AF-A0A1Y5HWS3-F1
#
_entry.id   AF-A0A1Y5HWS3-F1
#
_cell.length_a   1.000
_cell.length_b   1.000
_cell.length_c   1.000
_cell.angle_alpha   90.00
_cell.angle_beta   90.00
_cell.angle_gamma   90.00
#
_symmetry.space_group_name_H-M   'P 1'
#
loop_
_entity.id
_entity.type
_entity.pdbx_description
1 polymer ?
#
loop_
_entity_poly.entity_id
_entity_poly.type
_entity_poly.pdbx_seq_one_letter_code
_entity_poly.pdbx_strand_id
1 'polypeptide(L)' 'MKTFDFPRSVRLLSPGDFSQVFNNTEFKASNRYLLILATPSKSGDSRLGFVIAKKHVKHAVQRNRVKRIIRES' A
#
# COMPACT_ATOMS: atom_id res chain seq x y z
N MET A 1 1.82 13.44 -23.49
CA MET A 1 1.04 12.41 -22.77
C MET A 1 1.60 12.29 -21.36
N LYS A 2 0.87 12.71 -20.31
CA LYS A 2 1.31 12.43 -18.94
C LYS A 2 1.06 10.95 -18.67
N THR A 3 2.13 10.17 -18.57
CA THR A 3 2.06 8.81 -18.04
C THR A 3 1.78 8.92 -16.55
N PHE A 4 0.57 8.57 -16.14
CA PHE A 4 0.22 8.35 -14.73
C PHE A 4 0.88 7.05 -14.27
N ASP A 5 2.20 7.08 -14.21
CA ASP A 5 3.00 5.92 -13.86
C ASP A 5 3.17 5.89 -12.35
N PHE A 6 3.09 4.70 -11.78
CA PHE A 6 3.30 4.48 -10.37
C PHE A 6 4.68 3.83 -10.19
N PRO A 7 5.81 4.57 -10.24
CA PRO A 7 7.14 3.99 -10.35
C PRO A 7 7.53 3.17 -9.12
N ARG A 8 8.59 2.37 -9.25
CA ARG A 8 9.06 1.50 -8.16
C ARG A 8 9.50 2.28 -6.91
N SER A 9 9.99 3.51 -7.09
CA SER A 9 10.46 4.41 -6.02
C SER A 9 9.36 4.84 -5.04
N VAL A 10 8.11 4.98 -5.51
CA VAL A 10 6.96 5.38 -4.68
C VAL A 10 6.21 4.19 -4.08
N ARG A 11 6.81 2.98 -4.12
CA ARG A 11 6.19 1.74 -3.63
C ARG A 11 6.89 1.26 -2.37
N LEU A 12 6.12 0.78 -1.39
CA LEU A 12 6.65 -0.06 -0.32
C LEU A 12 6.77 -1.49 -0.85
N LEU A 13 7.99 -2.04 -0.89
CA LEU A 13 8.27 -3.32 -1.55
C LEU A 13 8.94 -4.31 -0.61
N SER A 14 9.78 -3.84 0.30
CA SER A 14 10.51 -4.69 1.22
C SER A 14 9.72 -4.91 2.53
N PRO A 15 9.90 -6.04 3.20
CA PRO A 15 9.33 -6.24 4.54
C PRO A 15 9.72 -5.13 5.52
N GLY A 16 10.95 -4.62 5.45
CA GLY A 16 11.42 -3.51 6.28
C GLY A 16 10.62 -2.22 6.08
N ASP A 17 10.24 -1.91 4.84
CA ASP A 17 9.39 -0.76 4.54
C ASP A 17 8.02 -0.87 5.22
N PHE A 18 7.42 -2.06 5.19
CA PHE A 18 6.15 -2.31 5.85
C PHE A 18 6.29 -2.30 7.38
N SER A 19 7.34 -2.93 7.92
CA SER A 19 7.62 -2.94 9.35
C SER A 19 7.77 -1.53 9.91
N GLN A 20 8.38 -0.61 9.17
CA GLN A 20 8.50 0.78 9.60
C GLN A 20 7.13 1.44 9.85
N VAL A 21 6.17 1.22 8.93
CA VAL A 21 4.81 1.77 9.04
C VAL A 21 4.03 1.05 10.14
N PHE A 22 4.14 -0.28 10.24
CA PHE A 22 3.43 -1.07 11.25
C PHE A 22 3.92 -0.78 12.68
N ASN A 23 5.22 -0.56 12.87
CA ASN A 23 5.80 -0.35 14.21
C ASN A 23 5.69 1.12 14.67
N ASN A 24 5.74 2.07 13.73
CA ASN A 24 5.73 3.50 14.04
C ASN A 24 4.48 4.20 13.47
N THR A 25 3.32 3.53 13.50
CA THR A 25 2.08 4.10 12.96
C THR A 25 1.73 5.38 13.72
N GLU A 26 1.71 6.52 13.03
CA GLU A 26 1.26 7.80 13.59
C GLU A 26 -0.18 8.09 13.21
N PHE A 27 -0.58 7.72 11.98
CA PHE A 27 -1.92 7.93 11.47
C PHE A 27 -2.58 6.59 11.16
N LYS A 28 -3.81 6.43 11.67
CA LYS A 28 -4.62 5.23 11.46
C LYS A 28 -6.05 5.63 11.10
N ALA A 29 -6.51 5.17 9.94
CA ALA A 29 -7.90 5.29 9.53
C ALA A 29 -8.44 3.90 9.16
N SER A 30 -9.56 3.51 9.75
CA SER A 30 -10.17 2.21 9.52
C SER A 30 -11.61 2.36 9.07
N ASN A 31 -12.01 1.56 8.09
CA ASN A 31 -13.41 1.39 7.71
C ASN A 31 -13.70 -0.10 7.47
N ARG A 32 -14.92 -0.42 7.01
CA ARG A 32 -15.36 -1.81 6.77
C ARG A 32 -14.50 -2.55 5.75
N TYR A 33 -13.90 -1.85 4.80
CA TYR A 33 -13.22 -2.43 3.64
C TYR A 33 -11.70 -2.24 3.65
N LEU A 34 -11.21 -1.23 4.37
CA LEU A 34 -9.83 -0.76 4.31
C LEU A 34 -9.33 -0.36 5.69
N LEU A 35 -8.05 -0.66 5.93
CA LEU A 35 -7.26 -0.13 7.02
C LEU A 35 -6.08 0.62 6.40
N ILE A 36 -6.00 1.92 6.68
CA ILE A 36 -4.93 2.81 6.25
C ILE A 36 -4.06 3.08 7.47
N LEU A 37 -2.78 2.78 7.32
CA LEU A 37 -1.73 3.11 8.29
C LEU A 37 -0.73 4.01 7.58
N ALA A 38 -0.32 5.09 8.23
CA ALA A 38 0.67 6.01 7.68
C ALA A 38 1.61 6.53 8.77
N THR A 39 2.84 6.80 8.33
CA THR A 39 3.92 7.36 9.13
C THR A 39 4.66 8.34 8.22
N PRO A 40 5.10 9.51 8.72
CA PRO A 40 5.94 10.43 7.97
C PRO A 40 7.17 9.74 7.38
N SER A 41 7.42 10.01 6.10
CA SER A 41 8.61 9.53 5.40
C SER A 41 9.82 10.34 5.87
N LYS A 42 10.92 9.66 6.23
CA LYS A 42 12.20 10.31 6.55
C LYS A 42 12.92 10.84 5.31
N SER A 43 12.64 10.27 4.14
CA SER A 43 13.33 10.58 2.88
C SER A 43 12.59 11.62 2.03
N GLY A 44 11.48 12.19 2.52
CA GLY A 44 10.66 13.17 1.78
C GLY A 44 9.75 12.57 0.71
N ASP A 45 10.01 11.34 0.27
CA ASP A 45 9.18 10.65 -0.72
C ASP A 45 7.93 10.01 -0.09
N SER A 46 6.79 10.23 -0.73
CA SER A 46 5.55 9.52 -0.40
C SER A 46 5.58 8.13 -1.03
N ARG A 47 5.47 7.10 -0.20
CA ARG A 47 5.48 5.69 -0.62
C ARG A 47 4.21 4.99 -0.17
N LEU A 48 3.65 4.14 -1.03
CA LEU A 48 2.41 3.43 -0.76
C LEU A 48 2.59 1.92 -0.94
N GLY A 49 1.97 1.14 -0.07
CA GLY A 49 1.99 -0.32 -0.07
C GLY A 49 0.60 -0.89 0.21
N PHE A 50 0.34 -2.09 -0.32
CA PHE A 50 -0.95 -2.77 -0.15
C PHE A 50 -0.76 -4.17 0.41
N VAL A 51 -1.44 -4.44 1.51
CA VAL A 51 -1.53 -5.77 2.11
C VAL A 51 -2.94 -6.30 1.92
N ILE A 52 -3.07 -7.43 1.24
CA ILE A 52 -4.36 -8.09 1.01
C ILE A 52 -4.32 -9.47 1.64
N ALA A 53 -5.08 -9.64 2.73
CA ALA A 53 -5.13 -10.91 3.43
C ALA A 53 -5.85 -11.99 2.61
N LYS A 54 -5.28 -13.20 2.56
CA LYS A 54 -5.85 -14.37 1.87
C LYS A 54 -7.25 -14.73 2.36
N LYS A 55 -7.57 -14.43 3.63
CA LYS A 55 -8.89 -14.68 4.24
C LYS A 55 -10.02 -13.86 3.62
N HIS A 56 -9.73 -12.68 3.09
CA HIS A 56 -10.74 -11.80 2.48
C HIS A 56 -10.80 -11.95 0.96
N VAL A 57 -9.68 -12.26 0.32
CA VAL A 57 -9.59 -12.48 -1.13
C VAL A 57 -8.76 -13.73 -1.38
N LYS A 58 -9.45 -14.86 -1.52
CA LYS A 58 -8.85 -16.21 -1.60
C LYS A 58 -8.01 -16.40 -2.87
N HIS A 59 -8.49 -15.93 -4.02
CA HIS A 59 -7.83 -16.16 -5.30
C HIS A 59 -6.72 -15.14 -5.57
N ALA A 60 -5.57 -15.63 -6.04
CA ALA A 60 -4.41 -14.78 -6.38
C ALA A 60 -4.74 -13.75 -7.47
N VAL A 61 -5.50 -14.17 -8.49
CA VAL A 61 -5.93 -13.30 -9.60
C VAL A 61 -6.78 -12.13 -9.09
N GLN A 62 -7.70 -12.39 -8.16
CA GLN A 62 -8.52 -11.33 -7.55
C GLN A 62 -7.67 -10.36 -6.72
N ARG A 63 -6.70 -10.85 -5.93
CA ARG A 63 -5.77 -9.98 -5.20
C ARG A 63 -4.95 -9.10 -6.16
N ASN A 64 -4.47 -9.67 -7.27
CA ASN A 64 -3.72 -8.93 -8.28
C ASN A 64 -4.58 -7.86 -8.96
N ARG A 65 -5.85 -8.17 -9.22
CA ARG A 65 -6.82 -7.19 -9.73
C ARG A 65 -7.05 -6.04 -8.77
N VAL A 66 -7.27 -6.32 -7.48
CA VAL A 66 -7.43 -5.28 -6.45
C VAL A 66 -6.18 -4.40 -6.38
N LYS A 67 -4.98 -5.00 -6.32
CA LYS A 67 -3.73 -4.23 -6.35
C LYS A 67 -3.57 -3.38 -7.60
N ARG A 68 -4.15 -3.78 -8.74
CA ARG A 68 -4.08 -3.01 -9.99
C ARG A 68 -5.03 -1.82 -9.96
N ILE A 69 -6.28 -2.03 -9.56
CA ILE A 69 -7.29 -0.96 -9.42
C ILE A 69 -6.75 0.16 -8.52
N ILE A 70 -6.18 -0.19 -7.35
CA ILE A 70 -5.68 0.83 -6.42
C ILE A 70 -4.46 1.59 -6.98
N ARG A 71 -3.70 1.02 -7.94
CA ARG A 71 -2.57 1.72 -8.57
C ARG A 71 -2.98 2.65 -9.71
N GLU A 72 -4.12 2.38 -10.34
CA GLU A 72 -4.60 3.09 -11.52
C GLU A 72 -5.67 4.15 -11.17
N SER A 73 -6.04 4.28 -9.88
CA SER A 73 -6.99 5.29 -9.36
C SER A 73 -6.23 6.47 -8.76
#